data_AF-A0A3E2A268-F1
#
_entry.id   AF-A0A3E2A268-F1
#
_cell.length_a   1.000
_cell.length_b   1.000
_cell.length_c   1.000
_cell.angle_alpha   90.00
_cell.angle_beta   90.00
_cell.angle_gamma   90.00
#
_symmetry.space_group_name_H-M   'P 1'
#
loop_
_entity.id
_entity.type
_entity.pdbx_description
1 polymer ?
#
loop_
_entity_poly.entity_id
_entity_poly.type
_entity_poly.pdbx_seq_one_letter_code
_entity_poly.pdbx_strand_id
1 'polypeptide(L)'
;MLSIARRTAVGAGILLIMPVAVWISGWQWEPGTNSAWLKALFWITETVTQPWGIITHALLCGWFLWCLRFRLRPAIMLFAILAGVILVGQGLKSWVKDRVQEPRPFVVWLEKTHHVPVDDFYNLKRKERGELVKEQLTEQQAVPTFLRKHWQKETGFAFPSGHTMFAASWALLGVGLLWPRRRTLTIAFLLVWATGVMGSRLLLGMHWPRDLVVATLMSWLLITCATWLAQRVCGPLTPPVEEKREIADRDQES
;
A
#
# COMPACT_ATOMS: atom_id res chain seq x y z
N MET A 1 17.75 13.04 -11.94
CA MET A 1 17.79 11.63 -11.51
C MET A 1 18.27 11.41 -10.08
N LEU A 2 19.56 11.57 -9.75
CA LEU A 2 20.14 11.18 -8.46
C LEU A 2 19.40 11.79 -7.24
N SER A 3 18.99 13.06 -7.33
CA SER A 3 18.28 13.74 -6.25
C SER A 3 16.85 13.23 -6.01
N ILE A 4 16.16 12.72 -7.03
CA ILE A 4 14.83 12.12 -6.89
C ILE A 4 14.99 10.72 -6.27
N ALA A 5 15.91 9.91 -6.78
CA ALA A 5 16.22 8.59 -6.25
C ALA A 5 16.68 8.63 -4.78
N ARG A 6 17.51 9.61 -4.39
CA ARG A 6 17.92 9.81 -3.00
C ARG A 6 16.72 10.09 -2.09
N ARG A 7 15.77 10.91 -2.55
CA ARG A 7 14.56 11.25 -1.78
C ARG A 7 13.60 10.08 -1.68
N THR A 8 13.38 9.33 -2.77
CA THR A 8 12.56 8.11 -2.72
C THR A 8 13.21 7.05 -1.83
N ALA A 9 14.54 6.94 -1.82
CA ALA A 9 15.26 6.04 -0.90
C ALA A 9 15.08 6.44 0.57
N VAL A 10 15.16 7.74 0.89
CA VAL A 10 14.84 8.23 2.25
C VAL A 10 13.39 7.92 2.62
N GLY A 11 12.44 8.18 1.72
CA GLY A 11 11.03 7.84 1.93
C GLY A 11 10.81 6.35 2.16
N ALA A 12 11.51 5.49 1.41
CA ALA A 12 11.48 4.05 1.60
C ALA A 12 12.06 3.66 2.96
N GLY A 13 13.19 4.25 3.35
CA GLY A 13 13.77 4.09 4.69
C GLY A 13 12.78 4.41 5.79
N ILE A 14 12.06 5.55 5.69
CA ILE A 14 11.02 5.94 6.66
C ILE A 14 9.89 4.92 6.72
N LEU A 15 9.35 4.51 5.56
CA LEU A 15 8.23 3.54 5.50
C LEU A 15 8.64 2.16 6.00
N LEU A 16 9.93 1.81 5.93
CA LEU A 16 10.45 0.54 6.44
C LEU A 16 10.60 0.51 7.96
N ILE A 17 10.68 1.66 8.64
CA ILE A 17 10.88 1.71 10.11
C ILE A 17 9.81 0.89 10.84
N MET A 18 8.53 1.17 10.57
CA MET A 18 7.42 0.51 11.25
C MET A 18 7.38 -1.02 11.02
N PRO A 19 7.35 -1.53 9.77
CA PRO A 19 7.27 -2.98 9.55
C PRO A 19 8.55 -3.71 10.00
N VAL A 20 9.73 -3.10 9.87
CA VAL A 20 10.98 -3.72 10.36
C VAL A 20 10.99 -3.78 11.89
N ALA A 21 10.55 -2.73 12.58
CA ALA A 21 10.45 -2.74 14.04
C ALA A 21 9.47 -3.82 14.53
N VAL A 22 8.30 -3.95 13.90
CA VAL A 22 7.32 -5.00 14.23
C VAL A 22 7.86 -6.39 13.89
N TRP A 23 8.65 -6.52 12.83
CA TRP A 23 9.28 -7.80 12.48
C TRP A 23 10.32 -8.22 13.52
N ILE A 24 11.21 -7.31 13.92
CA ILE A 24 12.27 -7.57 14.91
C ILE A 24 11.68 -7.84 16.30
N SER A 25 10.56 -7.22 16.66
CA SER A 25 9.92 -7.46 17.95
C SER A 25 9.32 -8.86 18.10
N GLY A 26 9.23 -9.63 17.01
CA GLY A 26 8.59 -10.94 17.02
C GLY A 26 7.08 -10.89 17.25
N TRP A 27 6.46 -9.72 17.06
CA TRP A 27 5.03 -9.55 17.25
C TRP A 27 4.24 -10.49 16.34
N GLN A 28 3.27 -11.20 16.93
CA GLN A 28 2.32 -12.02 16.20
C GLN A 28 0.91 -11.48 16.39
N TRP A 29 0.09 -11.64 15.36
CA TRP A 29 -1.30 -11.22 15.40
C TRP A 29 -2.13 -12.18 16.27
N GLU A 30 -2.94 -11.61 17.16
CA GLU A 30 -3.90 -12.32 18.00
C GLU A 30 -5.29 -11.66 17.91
N PRO A 31 -6.39 -12.43 18.02
CA PRO A 31 -7.74 -11.87 18.10
C PRO A 31 -7.99 -11.14 19.42
N GLY A 32 -9.04 -10.33 19.49
CA GLY A 32 -9.47 -9.67 20.75
C GLY A 32 -9.02 -8.22 20.92
N THR A 33 -8.44 -7.60 19.89
CA THR A 33 -8.19 -6.16 19.88
C THR A 33 -9.52 -5.38 19.91
N ASN A 34 -9.52 -4.20 20.56
CA ASN A 34 -10.70 -3.33 20.65
C ASN A 34 -11.39 -3.14 19.29
N SER A 35 -12.68 -3.50 19.22
CA SER A 35 -13.51 -3.45 18.02
C SER A 35 -13.56 -2.05 17.38
N ALA A 36 -13.56 -0.98 18.18
CA ALA A 36 -13.55 0.39 17.68
C ALA A 36 -12.23 0.73 16.96
N TRP A 37 -11.10 0.26 17.51
CA TRP A 37 -9.78 0.44 16.90
C TRP A 37 -9.64 -0.37 15.61
N LEU A 38 -10.09 -1.62 15.61
CA LEU A 38 -10.14 -2.45 14.40
C LEU A 38 -11.03 -1.84 13.32
N LYS A 39 -12.14 -1.20 13.71
CA LYS A 39 -13.02 -0.49 12.78
C LYS A 39 -12.32 0.73 12.18
N ALA A 40 -11.65 1.55 12.97
CA ALA A 40 -10.86 2.67 12.44
C ALA A 40 -9.81 2.22 11.41
N LEU A 41 -9.07 1.14 11.71
CA LEU A 41 -8.08 0.55 10.79
C LEU A 41 -8.71 -0.07 9.54
N PHE A 42 -9.91 -0.63 9.68
CA PHE A 42 -10.68 -1.10 8.54
C PHE A 42 -11.05 0.06 7.61
N TRP A 43 -11.48 1.20 8.14
CA TRP A 43 -11.78 2.38 7.33
C TRP A 43 -10.52 2.90 6.60
N ILE A 44 -9.36 2.89 7.26
CA ILE A 44 -8.09 3.21 6.60
C ILE A 44 -7.80 2.24 5.45
N THR A 45 -8.05 0.94 5.64
CA THR A 45 -7.89 -0.08 4.58
C THR A 45 -8.87 0.15 3.43
N GLU A 46 -10.10 0.56 3.72
CA GLU A 46 -11.12 0.86 2.73
C GLU A 46 -10.71 2.04 1.83
N THR A 47 -9.93 3.02 2.32
CA THR A 47 -9.40 4.11 1.45
C THR A 47 -8.56 3.61 0.26
N VAL A 48 -8.07 2.37 0.30
CA VAL A 48 -7.31 1.72 -0.79
C VAL A 48 -8.12 0.61 -1.45
N THR A 49 -9.16 0.10 -0.80
CA THR A 49 -9.95 -1.05 -1.29
C THR A 49 -11.03 -0.59 -2.26
N GLN A 50 -11.28 -1.41 -3.29
CA GLN A 50 -12.37 -1.16 -4.25
C GLN A 50 -13.74 -1.24 -3.57
N PRO A 51 -14.63 -0.23 -3.74
CA PRO A 51 -14.58 0.85 -4.75
C PRO A 51 -13.90 2.16 -4.31
N TRP A 52 -13.82 2.45 -3.00
CA TRP A 52 -13.34 3.73 -2.47
C TRP A 52 -11.89 4.06 -2.88
N GLY A 53 -11.06 3.04 -3.07
CA GLY A 53 -9.71 3.17 -3.60
C GLY A 53 -9.62 3.87 -4.95
N ILE A 54 -10.63 3.77 -5.83
CA ILE A 54 -10.67 4.51 -7.10
C ILE A 54 -10.78 6.01 -6.83
N ILE A 55 -11.62 6.39 -5.87
CA ILE A 55 -11.84 7.79 -5.52
C ILE A 55 -10.55 8.38 -4.95
N THR A 56 -9.92 7.70 -3.98
CA THR A 56 -8.62 8.11 -3.44
C THR A 56 -7.57 8.24 -4.54
N HIS A 57 -7.51 7.28 -5.46
CA HIS A 57 -6.58 7.32 -6.58
C HIS A 57 -6.82 8.52 -7.50
N ALA A 58 -8.07 8.77 -7.89
CA ALA A 58 -8.43 9.87 -8.78
C ALA A 58 -8.12 11.23 -8.16
N LEU A 59 -8.45 11.42 -6.86
CA LEU A 59 -8.15 12.64 -6.12
C LEU A 59 -6.63 12.88 -6.02
N LEU A 60 -5.86 11.84 -5.68
CA LEU A 60 -4.40 11.95 -5.62
C LEU A 60 -3.80 12.22 -7.01
N CYS A 61 -4.28 11.56 -8.07
CA CYS A 61 -3.84 11.85 -9.44
C CYS A 61 -4.09 13.31 -9.82
N GLY A 62 -5.31 13.82 -9.59
CA GLY A 62 -5.64 15.23 -9.85
C GLY A 62 -4.76 16.19 -9.05
N TRP A 63 -4.58 15.93 -7.75
CA TRP A 63 -3.73 16.73 -6.87
C TRP A 63 -2.25 16.73 -7.31
N PHE A 64 -1.71 15.57 -7.69
CA PHE A 64 -0.34 15.48 -8.17
C PHE A 64 -0.16 16.16 -9.54
N LEU A 65 -1.11 16.04 -10.45
CA LEU A 65 -1.08 16.76 -11.73
C LEU A 65 -1.10 18.28 -11.51
N TRP A 66 -1.90 18.75 -10.55
CA TRP A 66 -1.90 20.15 -10.12
C TRP A 66 -0.54 20.58 -9.55
N CYS A 67 0.02 19.79 -8.63
CA CYS A 67 1.33 20.08 -8.05
C CYS A 67 2.48 20.00 -9.07
N LEU A 68 2.32 19.24 -10.15
CA LEU A 68 3.28 19.07 -11.23
C LEU A 68 2.92 19.90 -12.47
N ARG A 69 2.07 20.93 -12.35
CA ARG A 69 1.55 21.71 -13.48
C ARG A 69 2.63 22.28 -14.41
N PHE A 70 3.77 22.70 -13.88
CA PHE A 70 4.91 23.20 -14.66
C PHE A 70 5.66 22.12 -15.47
N ARG A 71 5.37 20.85 -15.18
CA ARG A 71 5.96 19.66 -15.80
C ARG A 71 4.87 18.64 -16.13
N LEU A 72 3.74 19.10 -16.68
CA LEU A 72 2.58 18.26 -17.01
C LEU A 72 2.90 17.10 -17.95
N ARG A 73 3.68 17.34 -19.02
CA ARG A 73 4.05 16.29 -19.99
C ARG A 73 4.75 15.09 -19.33
N PRO A 74 5.88 15.25 -18.60
CA PRO A 74 6.51 14.13 -17.91
C PRO A 74 5.66 13.58 -16.75
N ALA A 75 4.78 14.37 -16.12
CA ALA A 75 3.86 13.89 -15.10
C ALA A 75 2.79 12.94 -15.67
N ILE A 76 2.18 13.29 -16.81
CA ILE A 76 1.21 12.44 -17.52
C ILE A 76 1.90 11.15 -17.98
N MET A 77 3.11 11.25 -18.53
CA MET A 77 3.90 10.07 -18.92
C MET A 77 4.18 9.16 -17.73
N LEU A 78 4.54 9.72 -16.58
CA LEU A 78 4.75 8.94 -15.35
C LEU A 78 3.49 8.19 -14.93
N PHE A 79 2.33 8.85 -14.93
CA PHE A 79 1.08 8.18 -14.59
C PHE A 79 0.66 7.14 -15.62
N ALA A 80 0.93 7.37 -16.92
CA ALA A 80 0.72 6.37 -17.96
C ALA A 80 1.60 5.12 -17.76
N ILE A 81 2.88 5.30 -17.41
CA ILE A 81 3.79 4.20 -17.07
C ILE A 81 3.26 3.42 -15.86
N LEU A 82 2.86 4.11 -14.79
CA LEU A 82 2.34 3.47 -13.58
C LEU A 82 1.02 2.73 -13.85
N ALA A 83 0.13 3.30 -14.66
CA ALA A 83 -1.11 2.64 -15.08
C ALA A 83 -0.80 1.37 -15.89
N GLY A 84 0.16 1.44 -16.82
CA GLY A 84 0.63 0.27 -17.58
C GLY A 84 1.17 -0.83 -16.66
N VAL A 85 1.99 -0.47 -15.66
CA VAL A 85 2.50 -1.44 -14.69
C VAL A 85 1.38 -2.05 -13.84
N ILE A 86 0.36 -1.27 -13.44
CA ILE A 86 -0.78 -1.80 -12.70
C ILE A 86 -1.56 -2.82 -13.54
N LEU A 87 -1.80 -2.53 -14.83
CA LEU A 87 -2.47 -3.46 -15.74
C LEU A 87 -1.69 -4.77 -15.91
N VAL A 88 -0.37 -4.66 -16.12
CA VAL A 88 0.52 -5.83 -16.19
C VAL A 88 0.52 -6.60 -14.86
N GLY A 89 0.59 -5.89 -13.73
CA GLY A 89 0.58 -6.46 -12.39
C GLY A 89 -0.71 -7.21 -12.05
N GLN A 90 -1.86 -6.76 -12.56
CA GLN A 90 -3.12 -7.50 -12.43
C GLN A 90 -3.08 -8.83 -13.19
N GLY A 91 -2.45 -8.86 -14.37
CA GLY A 91 -2.21 -10.09 -15.12
C GLY A 91 -1.21 -11.05 -14.44
N LEU A 92 -0.14 -10.52 -13.83
CA LEU A 92 0.85 -11.33 -13.09
C LEU A 92 0.32 -11.84 -11.73
N LYS A 93 -0.74 -11.23 -11.19
CA LYS A 93 -1.27 -11.56 -9.86
C LYS A 93 -1.75 -13.01 -9.76
N SER A 94 -2.31 -13.58 -10.82
CA SER A 94 -2.67 -15.01 -10.85
C SER A 94 -1.41 -15.88 -10.78
N TRP A 95 -0.42 -15.58 -11.63
CA TRP A 95 0.82 -16.36 -11.72
C TRP A 95 1.67 -16.35 -10.44
N VAL A 96 1.79 -15.20 -9.77
CA VAL A 96 2.55 -15.08 -8.52
C VAL A 96 1.88 -15.85 -7.38
N LYS A 97 0.54 -15.88 -7.35
CA LYS A 97 -0.22 -16.59 -6.31
C LYS A 97 -0.11 -18.10 -6.40
N ASP A 98 0.23 -18.63 -7.57
CA ASP A 98 0.49 -20.07 -7.75
C ASP A 98 1.90 -20.46 -7.27
N ARG A 99 2.79 -19.49 -7.03
CA ARG A 99 4.19 -19.71 -6.64
C ARG A 99 4.49 -19.44 -5.16
N VAL A 100 3.78 -18.50 -4.54
CA VAL A 100 4.00 -18.11 -3.13
C VAL A 100 2.77 -18.42 -2.30
N GLN A 101 2.80 -19.57 -1.63
CA GLN A 101 1.69 -20.13 -0.86
C GLN A 101 1.82 -19.84 0.64
N GLU A 102 1.98 -18.56 1.01
CA GLU A 102 2.14 -18.20 2.43
C GLU A 102 0.76 -17.96 3.10
N PRO A 103 0.44 -18.66 4.21
CA PRO A 103 -0.80 -18.48 4.92
C PRO A 103 -0.89 -17.11 5.57
N ARG A 104 -2.09 -16.54 5.62
CA ARG A 104 -2.33 -15.29 6.35
C ARG A 104 -2.34 -15.54 7.86
N PRO A 105 -1.96 -14.55 8.70
CA PRO A 105 -1.98 -14.69 10.16
C PRO A 105 -3.32 -15.21 10.71
N PHE A 106 -4.46 -14.71 10.19
CA PHE A 106 -5.76 -15.18 10.66
C PHE A 106 -6.05 -16.66 10.32
N VAL A 107 -5.47 -17.18 9.23
CA VAL A 107 -5.67 -18.59 8.81
C VAL A 107 -4.89 -19.52 9.73
N VAL A 108 -3.67 -19.15 10.13
CA VAL A 108 -2.88 -19.90 11.11
C VAL A 108 -3.60 -19.95 12.46
N TRP A 109 -4.23 -18.85 12.87
CA TRP A 109 -5.06 -18.83 14.08
C TRP A 109 -6.32 -19.70 13.93
N LEU A 110 -6.95 -19.68 12.75
CA LEU A 110 -8.15 -20.46 12.46
C LEU A 110 -7.87 -21.96 12.48
N GLU A 111 -6.74 -22.39 11.91
CA GLU A 111 -6.22 -23.77 11.99
C GLU A 111 -6.04 -24.20 13.45
N LYS A 112 -5.35 -23.39 14.27
CA LYS A 112 -5.14 -23.71 15.70
C LYS A 112 -6.44 -23.83 16.48
N THR A 113 -7.48 -23.10 16.09
CA THR A 113 -8.74 -23.03 16.85
C THR A 113 -9.75 -24.10 16.40
N HIS A 114 -9.81 -24.39 15.10
CA HIS A 114 -10.80 -25.29 14.51
C HIS A 114 -10.19 -26.59 13.92
N HIS A 115 -8.90 -26.83 14.12
CA HIS A 115 -8.17 -28.04 13.72
C HIS A 115 -8.27 -28.39 12.22
N VAL A 116 -8.43 -27.38 11.36
CA VAL A 116 -8.36 -27.57 9.90
C VAL A 116 -6.95 -27.25 9.43
N PRO A 117 -6.18 -28.23 8.89
CA PRO A 117 -4.84 -28.00 8.39
C PRO A 117 -4.80 -26.88 7.34
N VAL A 118 -3.76 -26.05 7.39
CA VAL A 118 -3.54 -24.95 6.43
C VAL A 118 -3.49 -25.47 4.99
N ASP A 119 -2.89 -26.64 4.77
CA ASP A 119 -2.77 -27.23 3.43
C ASP A 119 -4.14 -27.60 2.85
N ASP A 120 -5.01 -28.20 3.66
CA ASP A 120 -6.39 -28.53 3.27
C ASP A 120 -7.20 -27.27 2.98
N PHE A 121 -7.00 -26.21 3.78
CA PHE A 121 -7.63 -24.91 3.54
C PHE A 121 -7.25 -24.35 2.17
N TYR A 122 -5.96 -24.40 1.78
CA TYR A 122 -5.50 -23.80 0.53
C TYR A 122 -5.73 -24.67 -0.71
N ASN A 123 -5.94 -25.98 -0.54
CA ASN A 123 -6.36 -26.90 -1.60
C ASN A 123 -7.79 -26.65 -2.10
N LEU A 124 -8.65 -26.01 -1.29
CA LEU A 124 -10.00 -25.64 -1.67
C LEU A 124 -10.03 -24.49 -2.69
N LYS A 125 -11.08 -24.46 -3.52
CA LYS A 125 -11.33 -23.32 -4.43
C LYS A 125 -11.61 -22.07 -3.60
N ARG A 126 -11.27 -20.89 -4.13
CA ARG A 126 -11.43 -19.60 -3.43
C ARG A 126 -12.83 -19.40 -2.82
N LYS A 127 -13.88 -19.83 -3.52
CA LYS A 127 -15.27 -19.73 -3.06
C LYS A 127 -15.51 -20.62 -1.82
N GLU A 128 -15.08 -21.88 -1.89
CA GLU A 128 -15.16 -22.85 -0.80
C GLU A 128 -14.35 -22.40 0.41
N ARG A 129 -13.16 -21.82 0.22
CA ARG A 129 -12.39 -21.17 1.32
C ARG A 129 -13.18 -20.08 2.01
N GLY A 130 -13.87 -19.24 1.25
CA GLY A 130 -14.71 -18.18 1.80
C GLY A 130 -15.88 -18.71 2.62
N GLU A 131 -16.49 -19.81 2.16
CA GLU A 131 -17.58 -20.50 2.85
C GLU A 131 -17.10 -21.17 4.15
N LEU A 132 -15.96 -21.86 4.12
CA LEU A 132 -15.35 -22.47 5.30
C LEU A 132 -14.98 -21.42 6.37
N VAL A 133 -14.37 -20.30 5.95
CA VAL A 133 -14.12 -19.16 6.86
C VAL A 133 -15.42 -18.63 7.43
N LYS A 134 -16.50 -18.57 6.65
CA LYS A 134 -17.81 -18.11 7.14
C LYS A 134 -18.38 -19.07 8.19
N GLU A 135 -18.33 -20.38 7.92
CA GLU A 135 -18.84 -21.42 8.82
C GLU A 135 -18.08 -21.39 10.16
N GLN A 136 -16.75 -21.47 10.12
CA GLN A 136 -15.92 -21.48 11.33
C GLN A 136 -16.03 -20.18 12.15
N LEU A 137 -16.21 -19.04 11.49
CA LEU A 137 -16.37 -17.75 12.18
C LEU A 137 -17.83 -17.45 12.57
N THR A 138 -18.81 -18.30 12.26
CA THR A 138 -20.21 -18.06 12.65
C THR A 138 -20.36 -18.12 14.16
N GLU A 139 -19.65 -19.04 14.81
CA GLU A 139 -19.69 -19.25 16.27
C GLU A 139 -18.70 -18.37 17.06
N GLN A 140 -17.74 -17.74 16.37
CA GLN A 140 -16.72 -16.87 16.98
C GLN A 140 -17.25 -15.47 17.30
N GLN A 141 -17.62 -15.23 18.56
CA GLN A 141 -18.05 -13.90 19.04
C GLN A 141 -16.90 -12.89 19.19
N ALA A 142 -15.65 -13.37 19.29
CA ALA A 142 -14.46 -12.53 19.47
C ALA A 142 -14.11 -11.68 18.22
N VAL A 143 -14.64 -12.04 17.05
CA VAL A 143 -14.34 -11.37 15.77
C VAL A 143 -15.54 -10.53 15.30
N PRO A 144 -15.40 -9.20 15.20
CA PRO A 144 -16.47 -8.33 14.72
C PRO A 144 -17.00 -8.72 13.34
N THR A 145 -18.29 -8.51 13.10
CA THR A 145 -18.98 -8.89 11.84
C THR A 145 -18.33 -8.29 10.59
N PHE A 146 -17.83 -7.04 10.65
CA PHE A 146 -17.17 -6.41 9.52
C PHE A 146 -15.85 -7.11 9.15
N LEU A 147 -15.09 -7.57 10.16
CA LEU A 147 -13.81 -8.24 9.98
C LEU A 147 -14.02 -9.65 9.40
N ARG A 148 -15.05 -10.37 9.87
CA ARG A 148 -15.45 -11.66 9.29
C ARG A 148 -15.76 -11.55 7.79
N LYS A 149 -16.55 -10.55 7.39
CA LYS A 149 -16.84 -10.28 5.98
C LYS A 149 -15.58 -9.93 5.18
N HIS A 150 -14.65 -9.19 5.78
CA HIS A 150 -13.37 -8.87 5.13
C HIS A 150 -12.53 -10.11 4.87
N TRP A 151 -12.37 -11.00 5.87
CA TRP A 151 -11.62 -12.25 5.72
C TRP A 151 -12.23 -13.20 4.70
N GLN A 152 -13.57 -13.31 4.66
CA GLN A 152 -14.28 -14.11 3.64
C GLN A 152 -14.00 -13.62 2.21
N LYS A 153 -13.84 -12.31 2.01
CA LYS A 153 -13.53 -11.73 0.69
C LYS A 153 -12.06 -11.94 0.30
N GLU A 154 -11.16 -11.93 1.28
CA GLU A 154 -9.71 -11.92 1.14
C GLU A 154 -9.04 -13.27 1.47
N THR A 155 -9.62 -14.38 1.03
CA THR A 155 -9.10 -15.76 1.23
C THR A 155 -7.94 -16.16 0.32
N GLY A 156 -7.26 -15.19 -0.30
CA GLY A 156 -6.03 -15.46 -1.06
C GLY A 156 -4.83 -15.66 -0.15
N PHE A 157 -3.72 -16.18 -0.68
CA PHE A 157 -2.42 -16.15 0.00
C PHE A 157 -2.03 -14.73 0.42
N ALA A 158 -1.17 -14.64 1.44
CA ALA A 158 -0.75 -13.36 2.02
C ALA A 158 0.05 -12.51 1.03
N PHE A 159 0.86 -13.12 0.16
CA PHE A 159 1.74 -12.37 -0.74
C PHE A 159 1.13 -12.12 -2.13
N PRO A 160 1.39 -10.96 -2.78
CA PRO A 160 1.93 -9.70 -2.27
C PRO A 160 0.83 -8.74 -1.72
N SER A 161 1.22 -7.81 -0.84
CA SER A 161 0.31 -6.77 -0.31
C SER A 161 0.06 -5.64 -1.32
N GLY A 162 -0.99 -5.77 -2.12
CA GLY A 162 -1.42 -4.73 -3.05
C GLY A 162 -1.76 -3.40 -2.38
N HIS A 163 -2.35 -3.43 -1.17
CA HIS A 163 -2.68 -2.24 -0.39
C HIS A 163 -1.42 -1.46 0.02
N THR A 164 -0.41 -2.16 0.54
CA THR A 164 0.88 -1.56 0.89
C THR A 164 1.56 -1.02 -0.36
N MET A 165 1.58 -1.78 -1.47
CA MET A 165 2.22 -1.32 -2.69
C MET A 165 1.61 0.00 -3.19
N PHE A 166 0.28 0.11 -3.18
CA PHE A 166 -0.43 1.31 -3.60
C PHE A 166 -0.13 2.51 -2.69
N ALA A 167 -0.33 2.36 -1.37
CA ALA A 167 -0.14 3.47 -0.44
C ALA A 167 1.33 3.92 -0.35
N ALA A 168 2.26 2.97 -0.31
CA ALA A 168 3.70 3.25 -0.32
C ALA A 168 4.12 3.95 -1.62
N SER A 169 3.63 3.52 -2.78
CA SER A 169 3.94 4.17 -4.07
C SER A 169 3.55 5.65 -4.08
N TRP A 170 2.38 5.99 -3.55
CA TRP A 170 1.94 7.38 -3.42
C TRP A 170 2.79 8.20 -2.47
N ALA A 171 3.11 7.66 -1.29
CA ALA A 171 4.00 8.33 -0.34
C ALA A 171 5.40 8.56 -0.93
N LEU A 172 5.95 7.57 -1.63
CA LEU A 172 7.24 7.66 -2.31
C LEU A 172 7.23 8.68 -3.45
N LEU A 173 6.15 8.77 -4.24
CA LEU A 173 5.96 9.82 -5.22
C LEU A 173 5.89 11.20 -4.55
N GLY A 174 5.20 11.31 -3.42
CA GLY A 174 5.11 12.53 -2.61
C GLY A 174 6.51 13.02 -2.19
N VAL A 175 7.28 12.18 -1.51
CA VAL A 175 8.64 12.51 -1.08
C VAL A 175 9.56 12.77 -2.29
N GLY A 176 9.47 11.94 -3.32
CA GLY A 176 10.31 11.99 -4.51
C GLY A 176 10.08 13.19 -5.41
N LEU A 177 8.85 13.70 -5.51
CA LEU A 177 8.50 14.76 -6.48
C LEU A 177 8.05 16.06 -5.82
N LEU A 178 7.41 16.01 -4.66
CA LEU A 178 6.80 17.20 -4.05
C LEU A 178 7.68 17.88 -2.99
N TRP A 179 8.73 17.20 -2.50
CA TRP A 179 9.70 17.79 -1.56
C TRP A 179 10.31 19.14 -2.02
N PRO A 180 10.79 19.30 -3.27
CA PRO A 180 11.38 20.55 -3.74
C PRO A 180 10.33 21.62 -4.01
N ARG A 181 9.04 21.25 -3.95
CA ARG A 181 7.88 22.10 -4.18
C ARG A 181 7.23 22.58 -2.87
N ARG A 182 7.92 22.36 -1.75
CA ARG A 182 7.49 22.75 -0.38
C ARG A 182 6.10 22.23 0.02
N ARG A 183 5.60 21.15 -0.59
CA ARG A 183 4.32 20.53 -0.21
C ARG A 183 4.46 19.61 1.00
N THR A 184 5.02 20.13 2.09
CA THR A 184 5.32 19.38 3.32
C THR A 184 4.09 18.71 3.93
N LEU A 185 2.95 19.41 3.96
CA LEU A 185 1.68 18.87 4.45
C LEU A 185 1.22 17.64 3.66
N THR A 186 1.28 17.69 2.33
CA THR A 186 0.93 16.54 1.48
C THR A 186 1.85 15.36 1.75
N ILE A 187 3.15 15.60 1.88
CA ILE A 187 4.14 14.54 2.12
C ILE A 187 3.91 13.90 3.49
N ALA A 188 3.73 14.70 4.54
CA ALA A 188 3.45 14.22 5.89
C ALA A 188 2.15 13.39 5.92
N PHE A 189 1.08 13.91 5.31
CA PHE A 189 -0.19 13.19 5.20
C PHE A 189 -0.02 11.83 4.51
N LEU A 190 0.67 11.78 3.37
CA LEU A 190 0.88 10.54 2.63
C LEU A 190 1.73 9.53 3.39
N LEU A 191 2.77 9.96 4.11
CA LEU A 191 3.61 9.06 4.92
C LEU A 191 2.81 8.49 6.10
N VAL A 192 2.04 9.32 6.80
CA VAL A 192 1.17 8.88 7.91
C VAL A 192 0.10 7.94 7.40
N TRP A 193 -0.56 8.29 6.29
CA TRP A 193 -1.59 7.45 5.67
C TRP A 193 -1.01 6.10 5.21
N ALA A 194 0.12 6.07 4.51
CA ALA A 194 0.76 4.84 4.07
C ALA A 194 1.16 3.94 5.25
N THR A 195 1.72 4.52 6.31
CA THR A 195 2.04 3.79 7.55
C THR A 195 0.77 3.28 8.24
N GLY A 196 -0.31 4.05 8.24
CA GLY A 196 -1.61 3.64 8.76
C GLY A 196 -2.21 2.47 7.97
N VAL A 197 -2.13 2.49 6.64
CA VAL A 197 -2.53 1.36 5.79
C VAL A 197 -1.66 0.13 6.07
N MET A 198 -0.35 0.29 6.25
CA MET A 198 0.53 -0.81 6.62
C MET A 198 0.14 -1.41 7.98
N GLY A 199 -0.03 -0.56 9.00
CA GLY A 199 -0.48 -1.00 10.33
C GLY A 199 -1.84 -1.69 10.30
N SER A 200 -2.78 -1.23 9.47
CA SER A 200 -4.08 -1.89 9.34
C SER A 200 -3.97 -3.30 8.75
N ARG A 201 -3.04 -3.55 7.82
CA ARG A 201 -2.80 -4.90 7.28
C ARG A 201 -2.30 -5.88 8.34
N LEU A 202 -1.47 -5.42 9.28
CA LEU A 202 -0.97 -6.23 10.39
C LEU A 202 -2.07 -6.51 11.41
N LEU A 203 -2.75 -5.47 11.88
CA LEU A 203 -3.74 -5.57 12.96
C LEU A 203 -5.05 -6.26 12.53
N LEU A 204 -5.38 -6.23 11.23
CA LEU A 204 -6.50 -7.00 10.67
C LEU A 204 -6.12 -8.47 10.39
N GLY A 205 -4.91 -8.91 10.73
CA GLY A 205 -4.44 -10.29 10.57
C GLY A 205 -4.23 -10.70 9.11
N MET A 206 -3.98 -9.72 8.23
CA MET A 206 -4.02 -9.94 6.79
C MET A 206 -2.65 -10.29 6.18
N HIS A 207 -1.58 -9.77 6.76
CA HIS A 207 -0.22 -9.90 6.23
C HIS A 207 0.80 -10.00 7.36
N TRP A 208 1.95 -10.57 7.05
CA TRP A 208 3.11 -10.56 7.93
C TRP A 208 3.92 -9.27 7.76
N PRO A 209 4.70 -8.83 8.76
CA PRO A 209 5.60 -7.69 8.63
C PRO A 209 6.56 -7.81 7.43
N ARG A 210 7.00 -9.04 7.13
CA ARG A 210 7.82 -9.36 5.95
C ARG A 210 7.14 -8.96 4.63
N ASP A 211 5.84 -9.23 4.49
CA ASP A 211 5.07 -8.86 3.28
C ASP A 211 5.10 -7.36 3.05
N LEU A 212 4.99 -6.57 4.12
CA LEU A 212 5.01 -5.11 4.08
C LEU A 212 6.39 -4.57 3.71
N VAL A 213 7.47 -5.18 4.25
CA VAL A 213 8.85 -4.84 3.87
C VAL A 213 9.05 -5.07 2.38
N VAL A 214 8.73 -6.26 1.88
CA VAL A 214 8.90 -6.61 0.46
C VAL A 214 8.03 -5.71 -0.43
N ALA A 215 6.77 -5.48 -0.07
CA ALA A 215 5.89 -4.57 -0.80
C ALA A 215 6.45 -3.14 -0.85
N THR A 216 7.04 -2.64 0.24
CA THR A 216 7.65 -1.31 0.29
C THR A 216 8.88 -1.22 -0.62
N LEU A 217 9.74 -2.24 -0.60
CA LEU A 217 10.92 -2.33 -1.48
C LEU A 217 10.52 -2.43 -2.96
N MET A 218 9.51 -3.22 -3.28
CA MET A 218 8.96 -3.32 -4.64
C MET A 218 8.41 -1.97 -5.11
N SER A 219 7.65 -1.26 -4.27
CA SER A 219 7.17 0.08 -4.58
C SER A 219 8.31 1.08 -4.78
N TRP A 220 9.36 1.01 -3.96
CA TRP A 220 10.53 1.88 -4.12
C TRP A 220 11.24 1.65 -5.45
N LEU A 221 11.46 0.38 -5.84
CA LEU A 221 12.03 0.04 -7.13
C LEU A 221 11.13 0.52 -8.28
N LEU A 222 9.83 0.24 -8.19
CA LEU A 222 8.84 0.64 -9.19
C LEU A 222 8.85 2.15 -9.41
N ILE A 223 8.73 2.94 -8.34
CA ILE A 223 8.69 4.40 -8.44
C ILE A 223 10.02 4.96 -8.96
N THR A 224 11.15 4.39 -8.54
CA THR A 224 12.47 4.84 -9.00
C THR A 224 12.64 4.55 -10.51
N CYS A 225 12.25 3.37 -10.98
CA CYS A 225 12.28 3.02 -12.40
C CYS A 225 11.29 3.84 -13.24
N ALA A 226 10.06 4.03 -12.75
CA ALA A 226 9.03 4.80 -13.46
C ALA A 226 9.42 6.28 -13.59
N THR A 227 9.94 6.89 -12.52
CA THR A 227 10.41 8.28 -12.56
C THR A 227 11.66 8.45 -13.42
N TRP A 228 12.53 7.43 -13.51
CA TRP A 228 13.65 7.41 -14.43
C TRP A 228 13.19 7.35 -15.88
N LEU A 229 12.27 6.44 -16.20
CA LEU A 229 11.75 6.29 -17.56
C LEU A 229 11.01 7.55 -18.02
N ALA A 230 10.16 8.11 -17.16
CA ALA A 230 9.48 9.38 -17.45
C ALA A 230 10.47 10.53 -17.70
N GLN A 231 11.56 10.61 -16.93
CA GLN A 231 12.60 11.61 -17.14
C GLN A 231 13.37 11.41 -18.44
N ARG A 232 13.64 10.16 -18.80
CA ARG A 232 14.35 9.80 -20.03
C ARG A 232 13.53 10.11 -21.29
N VAL A 233 12.21 9.90 -21.23
CA VAL A 233 11.31 10.08 -22.38
C VAL A 233 10.81 11.52 -22.53
N CYS A 234 10.45 12.19 -21.42
CA CYS A 234 9.77 13.48 -21.46
C CYS A 234 10.53 14.64 -20.79
N GLY A 235 11.76 14.41 -20.34
CA GLY A 235 12.59 15.42 -19.68
C GLY A 235 12.36 15.52 -18.16
N PRO A 236 13.05 16.46 -17.49
CA PRO A 236 13.16 16.46 -16.03
C PRO A 236 11.83 16.75 -15.30
N LEU A 237 11.58 15.99 -14.23
CA LEU A 237 10.47 16.20 -13.27
C LEU A 237 10.80 17.23 -12.17
N THR A 238 12.03 17.74 -12.15
CA THR A 238 12.46 18.78 -11.21
C THR A 238 11.81 20.12 -11.56
N PRO A 239 11.54 20.96 -10.54
CA PRO A 239 10.91 22.25 -10.77
C PRO A 239 11.77 23.11 -11.71
N PRO A 240 11.19 23.68 -12.80
CA PRO A 240 11.88 24.62 -13.65
C PRO A 240 12.08 25.97 -12.93
N VAL A 241 12.76 26.91 -13.57
CA VAL A 241 13.12 28.20 -12.96
C VAL A 241 11.88 29.00 -12.58
N GLU A 242 10.85 28.95 -13.42
CA GLU A 242 9.57 29.64 -13.20
C GLU A 242 8.88 29.12 -11.95
N GLU A 243 8.86 27.80 -11.74
CA GLU A 243 8.29 27.18 -10.55
C GLU A 243 9.10 27.51 -9.29
N LYS A 244 10.43 27.59 -9.41
CA LYS A 244 11.29 27.98 -8.26
C LYS A 244 11.05 29.42 -7.81
N ARG A 245 10.81 30.34 -8.75
CA ARG A 245 10.47 31.73 -8.43
C ARG A 245 9.13 31.79 -7.69
N GLU A 246 8.10 31.15 -8.22
CA GLU A 246 6.78 31.09 -7.56
C GLU A 246 6.85 30.46 -6.15
N ILE A 247 7.68 29.42 -5.95
CA ILE A 247 7.89 28.83 -4.62
C ILE A 247 8.55 29.86 -3.68
N ALA A 248 9.55 30.60 -4.15
CA ALA A 248 10.24 31.60 -3.36
C ALA A 248 9.31 32.77 -2.97
N ASP A 249 8.47 33.22 -3.91
CA ASP A 249 7.51 34.31 -3.66
C ASP A 249 6.51 33.90 -2.57
N ARG A 250 5.97 32.67 -2.64
CA ARG A 250 5.07 32.13 -1.59
C ARG A 250 5.74 31.99 -0.23
N ASP A 251 7.02 31.59 -0.20
CA ASP A 251 7.79 31.47 1.05
C ASP A 251 8.10 32.87 1.65
N GLN A 252 8.05 33.96 0.86
CA GLN A 252 8.23 35.33 1.32
C GLN A 252 6.92 35.99 1.79
N GLU A 253 5.78 35.57 1.26
CA GLU A 253 4.45 36.09 1.62
C GLU A 253 3.86 35.45 2.90
N SER A 254 4.45 34.33 3.38
CA SER A 254 4.00 33.58 4.57
C SER A 254 4.77 33.96 5.84
#